data_AF-A0A929GTG4-F1
#
_entry.id   AF-A0A929GTG4-F1
#
_cell.length_a   1.000
_cell.length_b   1.000
_cell.length_c   1.000
_cell.angle_alpha   90.00
_cell.angle_beta   90.00
_cell.angle_gamma   90.00
#
_symmetry.space_group_name_H-M   'P 1'
#
loop_
_entity.id
_entity.type
_entity.pdbx_description
1 polymer ?
#
loop_
_entity_poly.entity_id
_entity_poly.type
_entity_poly.pdbx_seq_one_letter_code
_entity_poly.pdbx_strand_id
1 'polypeptide(L)'
;LKYLSLPDEIDLSDFALADYYAQAEVEVTGKEPGTTTTLIGAPIAYGVTIPKDAPHPELAISFLQFLLGPEGQAIMADCGQPPIAPAIASDQDRLPVELKEFVQP
;
A
#
# COMPACT_ATOMS: atom_id res chain seq x y z
N LEU A 1 -13.59 0.33 -19.63
CA LEU A 1 -12.92 1.46 -20.31
C LEU A 1 -12.10 0.92 -21.47
N LYS A 2 -11.80 1.74 -22.50
CA LYS A 2 -10.80 1.39 -23.52
C LYS A 2 -9.45 1.91 -23.04
N TYR A 3 -8.55 1.00 -22.68
CA TYR A 3 -7.17 1.32 -22.31
C TYR A 3 -6.23 0.28 -22.92
N LEU A 4 -4.95 0.63 -23.01
CA LEU A 4 -3.88 -0.30 -23.38
C LEU A 4 -3.28 -0.84 -22.09
N SER A 5 -3.26 -2.17 -21.94
CA SER A 5 -2.51 -2.80 -20.86
C SER A 5 -1.03 -2.75 -21.21
N LEU A 6 -0.21 -2.26 -20.29
CA LEU A 6 1.24 -2.29 -20.41
C LEU A 6 1.76 -3.66 -19.92
N PRO A 7 2.93 -4.11 -20.38
CA PRO A 7 3.59 -5.29 -19.82
C PRO A 7 4.01 -5.07 -18.36
N ASP A 8 4.00 -6.16 -17.59
CA ASP A 8 4.39 -6.17 -16.16
C ASP A 8 5.78 -5.55 -15.95
N GLU A 9 6.70 -5.68 -16.91
CA GLU A 9 8.05 -5.09 -16.85
C GLU A 9 8.06 -3.57 -16.72
N ILE A 10 7.00 -2.86 -17.10
CA ILE A 10 6.99 -1.39 -17.11
C ILE A 10 5.77 -0.76 -16.43
N ASP A 11 4.79 -1.56 -15.99
CA ASP A 11 3.53 -1.06 -15.43
C ASP A 11 3.53 -0.91 -13.91
N LEU A 12 4.60 -1.38 -13.25
CA LEU A 12 4.82 -1.35 -11.80
C LEU A 12 3.85 -2.23 -10.98
N SER A 13 3.22 -3.24 -11.58
CA SER A 13 2.23 -4.07 -10.90
C SER A 13 2.78 -5.34 -10.24
N ASP A 14 3.91 -5.88 -10.70
CA ASP A 14 4.46 -7.15 -10.22
C ASP A 14 5.57 -6.96 -9.18
N PHE A 15 5.34 -7.46 -7.97
CA PHE A 15 6.32 -7.41 -6.89
C PHE A 15 7.61 -8.19 -7.18
N ALA A 16 7.57 -9.20 -8.06
CA ALA A 16 8.77 -9.95 -8.46
C ALA A 16 9.74 -9.11 -9.32
N LEU A 17 9.26 -8.01 -9.89
CA LEU A 17 10.03 -7.10 -10.75
C LEU A 17 10.56 -5.87 -10.00
N ALA A 18 10.51 -5.84 -8.67
CA ALA A 18 10.96 -4.71 -7.86
C ALA A 18 12.39 -4.24 -8.20
N ASP A 19 13.34 -5.17 -8.35
CA ASP A 19 14.73 -4.85 -8.73
C ASP A 19 14.83 -4.28 -10.17
N TYR A 20 13.93 -4.69 -11.06
CA TYR A 20 13.87 -4.17 -12.42
C TYR A 20 13.32 -2.74 -12.44
N TYR A 21 12.24 -2.49 -11.71
CA TYR A 21 11.65 -1.15 -11.58
C TYR A 21 12.63 -0.14 -10.96
N ALA A 22 13.46 -0.59 -10.01
CA ALA A 22 14.44 0.26 -9.33
C ALA A 22 15.55 0.81 -10.25
N GLN A 23 15.62 0.36 -11.51
CA GLN A 23 16.54 0.90 -12.51
C GLN A 23 16.14 2.30 -13.02
N ALA A 24 14.88 2.70 -12.81
CA ALA A 24 14.38 4.02 -13.18
C ALA A 24 14.21 4.91 -11.94
N GLU A 25 14.62 6.17 -12.05
CA GLU A 25 14.45 7.18 -11.02
C GLU A 25 14.00 8.53 -11.61
N VAL A 26 13.29 9.30 -10.80
CA VAL A 26 12.80 10.63 -11.16
C VAL A 26 13.12 11.60 -10.03
N GLU A 27 13.79 12.70 -10.37
CA GLU A 27 13.97 13.82 -9.45
C GLU A 27 12.69 14.67 -9.40
N VAL A 28 12.17 14.88 -8.20
CA VAL A 28 10.97 15.69 -7.94
C VAL A 28 11.28 16.78 -6.92
N THR A 29 10.43 17.80 -6.86
CA THR A 29 10.55 18.88 -5.86
C THR A 29 10.48 18.30 -4.44
N GLY A 30 11.45 18.68 -3.61
CA GLY A 30 11.55 18.28 -2.20
C GLY A 30 10.58 19.05 -1.30
N LYS A 31 10.70 18.81 0.02
CA LYS A 31 9.81 19.39 1.03
C LYS A 31 9.96 20.91 1.18
N GLU A 32 11.14 21.43 0.90
CA GLU A 32 11.46 22.85 1.01
C GLU A 32 11.65 23.48 -0.37
N PRO A 33 11.27 24.75 -0.56
CA PRO A 33 11.49 25.45 -1.83
C PRO A 33 12.96 25.39 -2.27
N GLY A 34 13.19 24.94 -3.51
CA GLY A 34 14.54 24.80 -4.08
C GLY A 34 15.27 23.51 -3.70
N THR A 35 14.66 22.61 -2.93
CA THR A 35 15.19 21.25 -2.69
C THR A 35 14.63 20.25 -3.70
N THR A 36 15.37 19.18 -3.95
CA THR A 36 14.92 18.03 -4.75
C THR A 36 14.98 16.75 -3.92
N THR A 37 14.19 15.76 -4.33
CA THR A 37 14.23 14.39 -3.80
C THR A 37 14.07 13.40 -4.95
N THR A 38 14.76 12.27 -4.86
CA THR A 38 14.71 11.22 -5.89
C THR A 38 13.67 10.18 -5.51
N LEU A 39 12.77 9.87 -6.45
CA LEU A 39 11.86 8.74 -6.37
C LEU A 39 12.40 7.59 -7.23
N ILE A 40 12.48 6.41 -6.65
CA ILE A 40 12.95 5.18 -7.32
C ILE A 40 11.73 4.34 -7.71
N GLY A 41 11.74 3.75 -8.90
CA GLY A 41 10.67 2.86 -9.35
C GLY A 41 10.51 1.65 -8.42
N ALA A 42 9.26 1.35 -8.06
CA ALA A 42 8.90 0.24 -7.18
C ALA A 42 7.46 -0.22 -7.50
N PRO A 43 7.06 -1.43 -7.10
CA PRO A 43 5.69 -1.91 -7.27
C PRO A 43 4.68 -0.96 -6.60
N ILE A 44 3.54 -0.72 -7.25
CA ILE A 44 2.48 0.14 -6.72
C ILE A 44 1.71 -0.64 -5.64
N ALA A 45 1.90 -0.25 -4.38
CA ALA A 45 1.22 -0.83 -3.23
C ALA A 45 0.59 0.25 -2.36
N TYR A 46 -0.65 0.02 -1.91
CA TYR A 46 -1.30 0.91 -0.96
C TYR A 46 -0.98 0.49 0.48
N GLY A 47 -0.40 1.42 1.24
CA GLY A 47 -0.15 1.27 2.68
C GLY A 47 -1.15 2.05 3.52
N VAL A 48 -1.51 1.50 4.69
CA VAL A 48 -2.38 2.15 5.68
C VAL A 48 -1.81 1.95 7.08
N THR A 49 -2.03 2.91 7.99
CA THR A 49 -1.58 2.84 9.38
C THR A 49 -2.55 3.57 10.31
N ILE A 50 -2.52 3.22 11.60
CA ILE A 50 -3.08 4.04 12.67
C ILE A 50 -1.97 4.97 13.20
N PRO A 51 -2.12 6.31 13.16
CA PRO A 51 -1.16 7.22 13.79
C PRO A 51 -1.02 6.96 15.30
N LYS A 52 0.18 7.17 15.84
CA LYS A 52 0.48 6.90 17.27
C LYS A 52 -0.39 7.73 18.23
N ASP A 53 -0.80 8.91 17.81
CA ASP A 53 -1.60 9.88 18.54
C ASP A 53 -3.03 9.99 17.99
N ALA A 54 -3.54 8.94 17.33
CA ALA A 54 -4.91 8.90 16.84
C ALA A 54 -5.90 9.20 18.00
N PRO A 55 -6.81 10.20 17.85
CA PRO A 55 -7.70 10.60 18.94
C PRO A 55 -8.74 9.54 19.30
N HIS A 56 -8.98 8.59 18.38
CA HIS A 56 -9.94 7.49 18.53
C HIS A 56 -9.31 6.18 18.05
N PRO A 57 -8.34 5.60 18.78
CA PRO A 57 -7.58 4.44 18.31
C PRO A 57 -8.46 3.20 18.15
N GLU A 58 -9.44 3.00 19.03
CA GLU A 58 -10.38 1.87 18.95
C GLU A 58 -11.23 1.93 17.67
N LEU A 59 -11.73 3.11 17.29
CA LEU A 59 -12.48 3.28 16.04
C LEU A 59 -11.59 3.07 14.81
N ALA A 60 -10.32 3.48 14.87
CA ALA A 60 -9.36 3.24 13.81
C ALA A 60 -9.07 1.74 13.62
N ILE A 61 -9.00 0.97 14.72
CA ILE A 61 -8.89 -0.50 14.69
C ILE A 61 -10.12 -1.09 14.01
N SER A 62 -11.34 -0.71 14.43
CA SER A 62 -12.58 -1.21 13.82
C SER A 62 -12.66 -0.89 12.33
N PHE A 63 -12.20 0.31 11.92
CA PHE A 63 -12.13 0.67 10.50
C PHE A 63 -11.15 -0.21 9.73
N LEU A 64 -9.97 -0.49 10.28
CA LEU A 64 -9.00 -1.38 9.64
C LEU A 64 -9.49 -2.83 9.57
N GLN A 65 -10.19 -3.34 10.58
CA GLN A 65 -10.82 -4.65 10.51
C GLN A 65 -11.86 -4.73 9.38
N PHE A 66 -12.66 -3.68 9.20
CA PHE A 66 -13.59 -3.58 8.08
C PHE A 66 -12.87 -3.55 6.72
N LEU A 67 -11.87 -2.68 6.59
CA LEU A 67 -11.11 -2.49 5.36
C LEU A 67 -10.37 -3.77 4.94
N LEU A 68 -9.73 -4.44 5.89
CA LEU A 68 -8.96 -5.66 5.66
C LEU A 68 -9.83 -6.92 5.66
N GLY A 69 -11.07 -6.84 6.11
CA GLY A 69 -12.04 -7.93 6.10
C GLY A 69 -12.68 -8.15 4.72
N PRO A 70 -13.52 -9.19 4.58
CA PRO A 70 -14.10 -9.59 3.30
C PRO A 70 -14.88 -8.49 2.59
N GLU A 71 -15.61 -7.66 3.35
CA GLU A 71 -16.41 -6.57 2.79
C GLU A 71 -15.53 -5.46 2.20
N GLY A 72 -14.51 -4.99 2.95
CA GLY A 72 -13.57 -3.99 2.45
C GLY A 72 -12.78 -4.50 1.24
N GLN A 73 -12.33 -5.75 1.27
CA GLN A 73 -11.64 -6.38 0.14
C GLN A 73 -12.52 -6.43 -1.12
N ALA A 74 -13.80 -6.79 -0.98
CA ALA A 74 -14.73 -6.80 -2.10
C ALA A 74 -14.94 -5.40 -2.71
N ILE A 75 -15.10 -4.38 -1.86
CA ILE A 75 -15.24 -2.99 -2.32
C ILE A 75 -13.99 -2.54 -3.10
N MET A 76 -12.79 -2.84 -2.58
CA MET A 76 -11.53 -2.49 -3.25
C MET A 76 -11.41 -3.18 -4.63
N ALA A 77 -11.74 -4.47 -4.69
CA ALA A 77 -11.73 -5.23 -5.93
C ALA A 77 -12.73 -4.68 -6.97
N ASP A 78 -13.96 -4.35 -6.56
CA ASP A 78 -14.99 -3.75 -7.41
C ASP A 78 -14.58 -2.36 -7.93
N CYS A 79 -13.78 -1.63 -7.14
CA CYS A 79 -13.16 -0.37 -7.53
C CYS A 79 -11.92 -0.53 -8.42
N GLY A 80 -11.54 -1.76 -8.81
CA GLY A 80 -10.39 -2.03 -9.66
C GLY A 80 -9.04 -1.95 -8.94
N GLN A 81 -9.03 -2.11 -7.62
CA GLN A 81 -7.84 -2.17 -6.77
C GLN A 81 -7.78 -3.55 -6.10
N PRO A 82 -7.15 -4.55 -6.76
CA PRO A 82 -7.03 -5.89 -6.18
C PRO A 82 -6.34 -5.83 -4.81
N PRO A 83 -6.97 -6.33 -3.74
CA PRO A 83 -6.37 -6.31 -2.40
C PRO A 83 -5.25 -7.34 -2.28
N ILE A 84 -4.24 -7.02 -1.46
CA ILE A 84 -3.27 -7.99 -0.97
C ILE A 84 -3.90 -8.68 0.24
N ALA A 85 -4.27 -9.95 0.10
CA ALA A 85 -5.01 -10.69 1.12
C ALA A 85 -4.34 -12.05 1.41
N PRO A 86 -3.87 -12.31 2.66
CA PRO A 86 -3.81 -11.37 3.78
C PRO A 86 -2.86 -10.19 3.52
N ALA A 87 -3.13 -9.04 4.14
CA ALA A 87 -2.32 -7.83 3.94
C ALA A 87 -0.92 -8.01 4.53
N ILE A 88 0.08 -7.30 4.00
CA ILE A 88 1.46 -7.42 4.48
C ILE A 88 1.70 -6.36 5.56
N ALA A 89 2.21 -6.79 6.71
CA ALA A 89 2.53 -5.91 7.84
C ALA A 89 4.04 -5.82 8.06
N SER A 90 4.59 -4.61 8.00
CA SER A 90 6.03 -4.37 8.17
C SER A 90 6.56 -4.68 9.57
N ASP A 91 5.71 -4.64 10.60
CA ASP A 91 6.05 -5.00 11.97
C ASP A 91 4.80 -5.51 12.69
N GLN A 92 4.62 -6.84 12.72
CA GLN A 92 3.47 -7.45 13.38
C GLN A 92 3.47 -7.29 14.90
N ASP A 93 4.62 -7.08 15.54
CA ASP A 93 4.70 -6.96 17.00
C ASP A 93 4.11 -5.63 17.48
N ARG A 94 4.10 -4.62 16.61
CA ARG A 94 3.50 -3.31 16.88
C ARG A 94 2.02 -3.21 16.55
N LEU A 95 1.42 -4.24 15.97
CA LEU A 95 0.00 -4.22 15.64
C LEU A 95 -0.86 -4.52 16.87
N PRO A 96 -2.02 -3.84 17.01
CA PRO A 96 -3.10 -4.28 17.87
C PRO A 96 -3.44 -5.74 17.60
N VAL A 97 -3.73 -6.51 18.66
CA VAL A 97 -3.98 -7.95 18.56
C VAL A 97 -5.14 -8.26 17.61
N GLU A 98 -6.12 -7.36 17.54
CA GLU A 98 -7.32 -7.40 16.74
C GLU A 98 -7.05 -7.33 15.22
N LEU A 99 -5.86 -6.86 14.81
CA LEU A 99 -5.47 -6.76 13.41
C LEU A 99 -4.57 -7.91 12.95
N LYS A 100 -4.03 -8.71 13.88
CA LYS A 100 -3.05 -9.76 13.57
C LYS A 100 -3.61 -10.88 12.69
N GLU A 101 -4.90 -11.16 12.76
CA GLU A 101 -5.53 -12.19 11.92
C GLU A 101 -5.70 -11.78 10.45
N PHE A 102 -5.61 -10.48 10.15
CA PHE A 102 -5.82 -9.93 8.81
C PHE A 102 -4.53 -9.75 8.02
N VAL A 103 -3.38 -10.04 8.63
CA VAL A 103 -2.06 -9.71 8.08
C VAL A 103 -1.10 -10.90 8.09
N GLN A 104 -0.11 -10.83 7.21
CA GLN A 104 1.05 -11.71 7.14
C GLN A 104 2.34 -10.88 7.24
N PRO A 105 3.50 -11.53 7.50
CA PRO A 105 4.78 -10.84 7.61
C PRO A 105 5.20 -10.19 6.30
#